data_AF-A0AAD6HXD5-F1
#
_entry.id   AF-A0AAD6HXD5-F1
#
_cell.length_a   1.000
_cell.length_b   1.000
_cell.length_c   1.000
_cell.angle_alpha   90.00
_cell.angle_beta   90.00
_cell.angle_gamma   90.00
#
_symmetry.space_group_name_H-M   'P 1'
#
loop_
_entity.id
_entity.type
_entity.pdbx_description
1 polymer ?
#
loop_
_entity_poly.entity_id
_entity_poly.type
_entity_poly.pdbx_seq_one_letter_code
_entity_poly.pdbx_strand_id
1 'polypeptide(L)'
;MAELLTVVGGIASFAQILGIVFQATETVASFCSAIKDAPDELCRVREKLLSLRTSLESIQVQLDEIDDNDLLPPDMCYILHNAVRSIYEDVIVLNKRCIKSLDGESRAIGKRLKWAFVERHLMSGMLERLQSSESTMTCILQLLNFRLSLLIYASQKQVINGKKKIAFTEGVFDNGQSPLHLAAEIADNVAVLEYLCNQGFLDDLDRQEVWGWTPLHYGIMSAFLWKDPSIEKVRFLLSKGAKINIKGRRRENFGLLLERMPAGGFTPGQMCRALDLSLYEKFEREFKIVGASLEDESLE
;
A
#
# COMPACT_ATOMS: atom_id res chain seq x y z
N MET A 1 6.89 10.48 30.64
CA MET A 1 7.11 11.46 29.56
C MET A 1 8.39 11.04 28.88
N ALA A 2 8.29 10.31 27.77
CA ALA A 2 9.45 10.04 26.92
C ALA A 2 9.54 11.23 25.95
N GLU A 3 10.69 11.89 25.89
CA GLU A 3 10.95 12.91 24.88
C GLU A 3 10.75 12.29 23.50
N LEU A 4 9.94 12.95 22.68
CA LEU A 4 9.78 12.59 21.28
C LEU A 4 11.16 12.71 20.64
N LEU A 5 11.63 11.68 19.92
CA LEU A 5 12.88 11.75 19.17
C LEU A 5 12.78 12.94 18.21
N THR A 6 13.45 14.04 18.55
CA THR A 6 13.48 15.24 17.73
C THR A 6 14.36 14.93 16.52
N VAL A 7 13.81 15.17 15.32
CA VAL A 7 14.53 14.96 14.07
C VAL A 7 15.63 16.00 13.98
N VAL A 8 16.85 15.64 14.38
CA VAL A 8 18.03 16.47 14.20
C VAL A 8 18.48 16.29 12.75
N GLY A 9 18.16 17.24 11.87
CA GLY A 9 18.70 17.28 10.50
C GLY A 9 17.74 17.01 9.35
N GLY A 10 16.42 16.98 9.57
CA GLY A 10 15.41 16.93 8.51
C GLY A 10 15.12 15.55 7.90
N ILE A 11 15.97 14.55 8.11
CA ILE A 11 15.74 13.16 7.69
C ILE A 11 15.62 12.30 8.96
N ALA A 12 14.48 11.65 9.16
CA ALA A 12 14.31 10.71 10.26
C ALA A 12 15.07 9.41 9.97
N SER A 13 15.97 8.99 10.87
CA SER A 13 16.64 7.69 10.73
C SER A 13 15.66 6.53 10.95
N PHE A 14 16.01 5.34 10.46
CA PHE A 14 15.18 4.14 10.64
C PHE A 14 14.91 3.84 12.13
N ALA A 15 15.93 4.01 12.97
CA ALA A 15 15.80 3.87 14.43
C ALA A 15 14.82 4.91 15.04
N GLN A 16 14.80 6.14 14.51
CA GLN A 16 13.85 7.17 14.96
C GLN A 16 12.42 6.84 14.54
N ILE A 17 12.23 6.33 13.30
CA ILE A 17 10.93 5.86 12.81
C ILE A 17 10.43 4.69 13.66
N LEU A 18 11.28 3.71 13.92
CA LEU A 18 10.91 2.57 14.77
C LEU A 18 10.53 3.03 16.19
N GLY A 19 11.30 3.96 16.76
CA GLY A 19 11.03 4.53 18.07
C GLY A 19 9.69 5.26 18.15
N ILE A 20 9.37 6.11 17.17
CA ILE A 20 8.09 6.84 17.17
C ILE A 20 6.91 5.91 16.88
N VAL A 21 7.07 4.92 16.00
CA VAL A 21 6.05 3.89 15.74
C VAL A 21 5.76 3.08 17.00
N PHE A 22 6.79 2.69 17.75
CA PHE A 22 6.64 1.99 19.02
C PHE A 22 5.84 2.84 20.02
N GLN A 23 6.24 4.10 20.23
CA GLN A 23 5.56 5.00 21.17
C GLN A 23 4.10 5.27 20.78
N ALA A 24 3.83 5.50 19.50
CA ALA A 24 2.48 5.68 18.97
C ALA A 24 1.63 4.43 19.18
N THR A 25 2.18 3.24 18.91
CA THR A 25 1.48 1.95 19.08
C THR A 25 1.03 1.76 20.52
N GLU A 26 1.93 1.92 21.50
CA GLU A 26 1.62 1.78 22.93
C GLU A 26 0.57 2.81 23.38
N THR A 27 0.70 4.05 22.92
CA THR A 27 -0.22 5.14 23.28
C THR A 27 -1.63 4.88 22.76
N VAL A 28 -1.76 4.47 21.49
CA VAL A 28 -3.05 4.12 20.88
C VAL A 28 -3.64 2.87 21.54
N ALA A 29 -2.84 1.83 21.79
CA ALA A 29 -3.30 0.61 22.44
C ALA A 29 -3.80 0.85 23.87
N SER A 30 -3.08 1.68 24.63
CA SER A 30 -3.50 2.11 25.97
C SER A 30 -4.83 2.87 25.93
N PHE A 31 -5.02 3.76 24.94
CA PHE A 31 -6.27 4.48 24.76
C PHE A 31 -7.44 3.53 24.42
N CYS A 32 -7.27 2.66 23.42
CA CYS A 32 -8.32 1.72 23.00
C CYS A 32 -8.70 0.71 24.08
N SER A 33 -7.77 0.31 24.96
CA SER A 33 -8.07 -0.58 26.09
C SER A 33 -8.72 0.13 27.27
N ALA A 34 -8.49 1.44 27.44
CA ALA A 34 -9.08 2.24 28.51
C ALA A 34 -10.54 2.64 28.24
N ILE A 35 -10.98 2.64 26.98
CA ILE A 35 -12.30 3.13 26.54
C ILE A 35 -13.07 1.99 25.86
N LYS A 36 -14.26 1.66 26.40
CA LYS A 36 -15.05 0.50 25.94
C LYS A 36 -15.64 0.68 24.53
N ASP A 37 -15.98 1.91 24.17
CA ASP A 37 -16.58 2.29 22.88
C ASP A 37 -15.62 3.23 22.11
N ALA A 38 -14.36 2.82 21.96
CA ALA A 38 -13.38 3.58 21.19
C ALA A 38 -13.77 3.59 19.69
N PRO A 39 -13.51 4.68 18.95
CA PRO A 39 -13.79 4.77 17.52
C PRO A 39 -13.14 3.66 16.72
N ASP A 40 -13.85 3.19 15.70
CA ASP A 40 -13.33 2.21 14.77
C ASP A 40 -12.06 2.73 14.05
N GLU A 41 -11.96 4.04 13.81
CA GLU A 41 -10.76 4.69 13.25
C GLU A 41 -9.52 4.42 14.10
N LEU A 42 -9.63 4.52 15.43
CA LEU A 42 -8.49 4.31 16.33
C LEU A 42 -8.13 2.82 16.44
N CYS A 43 -9.12 1.94 16.34
CA CYS A 43 -8.88 0.50 16.23
C CYS A 43 -8.13 0.15 14.93
N ARG A 44 -8.53 0.73 13.78
CA ARG A 44 -7.84 0.55 12.50
C ARG A 44 -6.41 1.11 12.54
N VAL A 45 -6.23 2.33 13.04
CA VAL A 45 -4.90 2.95 13.22
C VAL A 45 -4.00 2.08 14.10
N ARG A 46 -4.52 1.51 15.19
CA ARG A 46 -3.77 0.57 16.05
C ARG A 46 -3.29 -0.64 15.27
N GLU A 47 -4.16 -1.27 14.47
CA GLU A 47 -3.80 -2.44 13.66
C GLU A 47 -2.73 -2.10 12.62
N LYS A 48 -2.83 -0.94 11.96
CA LYS A 48 -1.81 -0.48 11.01
C LYS A 48 -0.48 -0.16 11.69
N LEU A 49 -0.48 0.47 12.85
CA LEU A 49 0.73 0.74 13.63
C LEU A 49 1.42 -0.55 14.08
N LEU A 50 0.65 -1.55 14.52
CA LEU A 50 1.18 -2.87 14.86
C LEU A 50 1.80 -3.57 13.65
N SER A 51 1.11 -3.57 12.50
CA SER A 51 1.65 -4.18 11.29
C SER A 51 2.92 -3.47 10.81
N LEU A 52 2.94 -2.14 10.83
CA LEU A 52 4.12 -1.35 10.51
C LEU A 52 5.28 -1.66 11.45
N ARG A 53 5.03 -1.71 12.76
CA ARG A 53 6.02 -2.10 13.76
C ARG A 53 6.60 -3.48 13.45
N THR A 54 5.76 -4.49 13.22
CA THR A 54 6.23 -5.85 12.93
C THR A 54 7.05 -5.92 11.65
N SER A 55 6.67 -5.20 10.59
CA SER A 55 7.44 -5.15 9.35
C SER A 55 8.80 -4.48 9.58
N LEU A 56 8.85 -3.35 10.29
CA LEU A 56 10.09 -2.64 10.60
C LEU A 56 11.01 -3.45 11.53
N GLU A 57 10.47 -4.12 12.56
CA GLU A 57 11.24 -5.02 13.44
C GLU A 57 11.79 -6.22 12.66
N SER A 58 11.00 -6.82 11.76
CA SER A 58 11.46 -7.91 10.89
C SER A 58 12.62 -7.46 9.99
N ILE A 59 12.57 -6.24 9.45
CA ILE A 59 13.65 -5.66 8.65
C ILE A 59 14.92 -5.53 9.48
N GLN A 60 14.80 -4.97 10.68
CA GLN A 60 15.94 -4.74 11.57
C GLN A 60 16.69 -6.05 11.88
N VAL A 61 15.96 -7.16 12.03
CA VAL A 61 16.56 -8.48 12.33
C VAL A 61 17.15 -9.16 11.09
N GLN A 62 16.56 -8.96 9.91
CA GLN A 62 16.94 -9.71 8.71
C GLN A 62 18.09 -9.07 7.90
N LEU A 63 18.36 -7.77 8.07
CA LEU A 63 19.15 -7.00 7.10
C LEU A 63 20.16 -6.05 7.77
N ASP A 64 21.03 -6.60 8.62
CA ASP A 64 22.09 -5.89 9.37
C ASP A 64 23.12 -5.13 8.48
N GLU A 65 23.05 -5.27 7.14
CA GLU A 65 23.98 -4.67 6.17
C GLU A 65 23.33 -3.68 5.17
N ILE A 66 22.05 -3.32 5.29
CA ILE A 66 21.38 -2.39 4.36
C ILE A 66 21.31 -0.98 4.94
N ASP A 67 21.72 0.02 4.14
CA ASP A 67 21.61 1.44 4.49
C ASP A 67 20.13 1.84 4.62
N ASP A 68 19.77 2.57 5.67
CA ASP A 68 18.41 3.10 5.93
C ASP A 68 17.77 3.73 4.69
N ASN A 69 18.58 4.39 3.84
CA ASN A 69 18.14 5.06 2.62
C ASN A 69 17.70 4.11 1.49
N ASP A 70 18.20 2.87 1.49
CA ASP A 70 17.86 1.86 0.48
C ASP A 70 16.49 1.22 0.78
N LEU A 71 16.07 1.20 2.04
CA LEU A 71 14.84 0.55 2.47
C LEU A 71 13.60 1.41 2.17
N LEU A 72 13.59 2.65 2.67
CA LEU A 72 12.51 3.61 2.43
C LEU A 72 13.15 4.96 2.07
N PRO A 73 12.78 5.58 0.93
CA PRO A 73 13.37 6.85 0.54
C PRO A 73 13.22 7.92 1.63
N PRO A 74 14.17 8.87 1.75
CA PRO A 74 14.12 9.93 2.75
C PRO A 74 12.79 10.69 2.81
N ASP A 75 12.19 10.96 1.65
CA ASP A 75 10.91 11.66 1.55
C ASP A 75 9.76 10.84 2.16
N MET A 76 9.76 9.53 1.93
CA MET A 76 8.77 8.62 2.49
C MET A 76 8.99 8.39 3.98
N CYS A 77 10.24 8.34 4.43
CA CYS A 77 10.61 8.34 5.84
C CYS A 77 10.06 9.57 6.55
N TYR A 78 10.20 10.74 5.94
CA TYR A 78 9.65 11.99 6.45
C TYR A 78 8.12 11.98 6.52
N ILE A 79 7.45 11.55 5.45
CA ILE A 79 5.99 11.43 5.42
C ILE A 79 5.48 10.44 6.47
N LEU A 80 6.10 9.26 6.59
CA LEU A 80 5.76 8.26 7.59
C LEU A 80 5.91 8.81 9.00
N HIS A 81 7.06 9.42 9.27
CA HIS A 81 7.37 10.00 10.56
C HIS A 81 6.32 11.04 10.94
N ASN A 82 5.92 11.91 10.01
CA ASN A 82 4.93 12.95 10.28
C ASN A 82 3.52 12.38 10.48
N ALA A 83 3.12 11.37 9.71
CA ALA A 83 1.83 10.69 9.90
C ALA A 83 1.76 10.04 11.29
N VAL A 84 2.80 9.30 11.69
CA VAL A 84 2.88 8.64 13.00
C VAL A 84 2.95 9.66 14.14
N ARG A 85 3.69 10.76 13.97
CA ARG A 85 3.72 11.88 14.93
C ARG A 85 2.35 12.51 15.10
N SER A 86 1.64 12.79 14.00
CA SER A 86 0.29 13.37 14.04
C SER A 86 -0.67 12.46 14.82
N ILE A 87 -0.64 11.15 14.57
CA ILE A 87 -1.45 10.17 15.31
C ILE A 87 -1.12 10.23 16.81
N TYR A 88 0.17 10.21 17.17
CA TYR A 88 0.59 10.26 18.56
C TYR A 88 0.08 11.54 19.26
N GLU A 89 0.24 12.70 18.63
CA GLU A 89 -0.22 13.98 19.18
C GLU A 89 -1.74 14.04 19.31
N ASP A 90 -2.48 13.62 18.28
CA ASP A 90 -3.94 13.59 18.28
C ASP A 90 -4.47 12.69 19.41
N VAL A 91 -3.88 11.50 19.61
CA VAL A 91 -4.30 10.57 20.68
C VAL A 91 -3.95 11.10 22.08
N ILE A 92 -2.83 11.80 22.24
CA ILE A 92 -2.50 12.48 23.51
C ILE A 92 -3.52 13.57 23.82
N VAL A 93 -3.87 14.39 22.82
CA VAL A 93 -4.88 15.45 22.98
C VAL A 93 -6.23 14.84 23.36
N LEU A 94 -6.63 13.73 22.73
CA LEU A 94 -7.84 12.99 23.08
C LEU A 94 -7.79 12.49 24.52
N ASN A 95 -6.69 11.84 24.92
CA ASN A 95 -6.55 11.29 26.26
C ASN A 95 -6.64 12.39 27.34
N LYS A 96 -5.96 13.53 27.14
CA LYS A 96 -6.04 14.70 28.04
C LYS A 96 -7.46 15.25 28.15
N ARG A 97 -8.22 15.31 27.05
CA ARG A 97 -9.60 15.82 27.05
C ARG A 97 -10.58 14.85 27.71
N CYS A 98 -10.46 13.55 27.44
CA CYS A 98 -11.22 12.50 28.13
C CYS A 98 -10.97 12.52 29.65
N ILE A 99 -9.77 12.94 30.09
CA ILE A 99 -9.45 13.12 31.51
C ILE A 99 -10.04 14.44 32.05
N LYS A 100 -9.88 15.58 31.37
CA LYS A 100 -10.42 16.88 31.81
C LYS A 100 -11.95 16.90 31.95
N SER A 101 -12.67 16.15 31.10
CA SER A 101 -14.13 15.99 31.23
C SER A 101 -14.57 15.33 32.55
N LEU A 102 -13.63 14.76 33.33
CA LEU A 102 -13.90 14.08 34.61
C LEU A 102 -13.78 14.99 35.84
N ASP A 103 -13.12 16.15 35.73
CA ASP A 103 -12.91 17.07 36.87
C ASP A 103 -14.13 17.99 37.12
N GLY A 104 -15.08 18.05 36.18
CA GLY A 104 -16.28 18.91 36.28
C GLY A 104 -17.50 18.24 36.92
N GLU A 105 -17.74 16.95 36.67
CA GLU A 105 -18.95 16.25 37.15
C GLU A 105 -18.66 14.79 37.54
N SER A 106 -18.61 14.56 38.85
CA SER A 106 -18.85 13.29 39.57
C SER A 106 -18.07 12.03 39.14
N ARG A 107 -17.30 11.49 40.11
CA ARG A 107 -16.44 10.28 40.03
C ARG A 107 -17.15 8.94 39.71
N ALA A 108 -18.35 8.96 39.14
CA ALA A 108 -19.16 7.76 38.88
C ALA A 108 -19.62 7.60 37.42
N ILE A 109 -19.12 8.42 36.48
CA ILE A 109 -19.39 8.20 35.06
C ILE A 109 -18.55 7.01 34.57
N GLY A 110 -19.19 5.84 34.46
CA GLY A 110 -18.55 4.59 34.05
C GLY A 110 -17.83 4.71 32.70
N LYS A 111 -16.86 3.81 32.46
CA LYS A 111 -16.01 3.73 31.25
C LYS A 111 -16.76 3.86 29.90
N ARG A 112 -18.09 3.68 29.89
CA ARG A 112 -19.02 3.77 28.75
C ARG A 112 -19.26 5.20 28.23
N LEU A 113 -19.07 6.24 29.04
CA LEU A 113 -19.51 7.61 28.71
C LEU A 113 -18.35 8.58 28.39
N LYS A 114 -17.10 8.19 28.63
CA LYS A 114 -15.91 9.06 28.47
C LYS A 114 -15.72 9.59 27.05
N TRP A 115 -16.08 8.79 26.06
CA TRP A 115 -15.99 9.17 24.65
C TRP A 115 -17.21 10.00 24.18
N ALA A 116 -18.40 9.65 24.69
CA ALA A 116 -19.67 10.25 24.28
C ALA A 116 -19.81 11.75 24.63
N PHE A 117 -19.04 12.23 25.62
CA PHE A 117 -19.07 13.64 26.06
C PHE A 117 -18.05 14.55 25.36
N VAL A 118 -17.21 14.02 24.46
CA VAL A 118 -16.24 14.84 23.73
C VAL A 118 -16.93 15.60 22.59
N GLU A 119 -16.61 16.89 22.42
CA GLU A 119 -17.25 17.81 21.47
C GLU A 119 -17.28 17.29 20.01
N ARG A 120 -18.49 17.04 19.49
CA ARG A 120 -18.74 16.39 18.19
C ARG A 120 -18.06 17.05 16.98
N HIS A 121 -17.97 18.38 16.94
CA HIS A 121 -17.44 19.14 15.81
C HIS A 121 -15.91 19.13 15.73
N LEU A 122 -15.24 19.12 16.87
CA LEU A 122 -13.78 19.04 16.95
C LEU A 122 -13.33 17.59 16.72
N MET A 123 -14.19 16.64 17.11
CA MET A 123 -14.00 15.22 16.86
C MET A 123 -13.99 14.85 15.38
N SER A 124 -14.87 15.43 14.55
CA SER A 124 -14.88 15.13 13.11
C SER A 124 -13.55 15.49 12.46
N GLY A 125 -13.00 16.68 12.76
CA GLY A 125 -11.70 17.09 12.23
C GLY A 125 -10.52 16.25 12.71
N MET A 126 -10.59 15.67 13.93
CA MET A 126 -9.56 14.74 14.41
C MET A 126 -9.67 13.36 13.75
N LEU A 127 -10.89 12.85 13.60
CA LEU A 127 -11.13 11.56 12.94
C LEU A 127 -10.74 11.60 11.45
N GLU A 128 -11.01 12.70 10.76
CA GLU A 128 -10.57 12.93 9.37
C GLU A 128 -9.04 12.91 9.25
N ARG A 129 -8.31 13.56 10.17
CA ARG A 129 -6.84 13.51 10.19
C ARG A 129 -6.28 12.13 10.51
N LEU A 130 -6.91 11.42 11.44
CA LEU A 130 -6.54 10.03 11.76
C LEU A 130 -6.74 9.13 10.54
N GLN A 131 -7.86 9.26 9.83
CA GLN A 131 -8.14 8.52 8.61
C GLN A 131 -7.13 8.84 7.51
N SER A 132 -6.78 10.12 7.30
CA SER A 132 -5.74 10.52 6.35
C SER A 132 -4.37 9.93 6.71
N SER A 133 -4.03 9.89 8.00
CA SER A 133 -2.79 9.30 8.50
C SER A 133 -2.78 7.78 8.34
N GLU A 134 -3.93 7.12 8.56
CA GLU A 134 -4.14 5.69 8.31
C GLU A 134 -3.91 5.33 6.84
N SER A 135 -4.49 6.09 5.90
CA SER A 135 -4.29 5.87 4.46
C SER A 135 -2.82 6.04 4.07
N THR A 136 -2.16 7.08 4.61
CA THR A 136 -0.73 7.34 4.38
C THR A 136 0.14 6.20 4.89
N MET A 137 -0.08 5.75 6.12
CA MET A 137 0.63 4.61 6.69
C MET A 137 0.39 3.33 5.91
N THR A 138 -0.84 3.10 5.43
CA THR A 138 -1.17 1.92 4.62
C THR A 138 -0.37 1.90 3.32
N CYS A 139 -0.28 3.05 2.63
CA CYS A 139 0.55 3.19 1.42
C CYS A 139 2.02 2.88 1.72
N ILE A 140 2.56 3.43 2.80
CA ILE A 140 3.98 3.26 3.15
C ILE A 140 4.27 1.82 3.59
N LEU A 141 3.36 1.19 4.34
CA LEU A 141 3.45 -0.21 4.72
C LEU A 141 3.45 -1.13 3.49
N GLN A 142 2.63 -0.85 2.49
CA GLN A 142 2.63 -1.60 1.23
C GLN A 142 3.94 -1.44 0.48
N LEU A 143 4.46 -0.20 0.38
CA LEU A 143 5.76 0.08 -0.23
C LEU A 143 6.90 -0.64 0.49
N LEU A 144 6.88 -0.65 1.84
CA LEU A 144 7.84 -1.38 2.67
C LEU A 144 7.76 -2.89 2.41
N ASN A 145 6.57 -3.47 2.49
CA ASN A 145 6.35 -4.89 2.26
C ASN A 145 6.74 -5.31 0.83
N PHE A 146 6.49 -4.42 -0.13
CA PHE A 146 6.89 -4.59 -1.52
C PHE A 146 8.41 -4.58 -1.68
N ARG A 147 9.10 -3.58 -1.10
CA ARG A 147 10.57 -3.53 -1.10
C ARG A 147 11.22 -4.66 -0.34
N LEU A 148 10.61 -5.10 0.76
CA LEU A 148 11.03 -6.30 1.49
C LEU A 148 10.98 -7.55 0.61
N SER A 149 9.88 -7.73 -0.11
CA SER A 149 9.71 -8.85 -1.05
C SER A 149 10.79 -8.83 -2.14
N LEU A 150 11.14 -7.64 -2.64
CA LEU A 150 12.25 -7.43 -3.58
C LEU A 150 13.62 -7.74 -2.97
N LEU A 151 13.88 -7.31 -1.74
CA LEU A 151 15.17 -7.50 -1.05
C LEU A 151 15.41 -8.96 -0.67
N ILE A 152 14.40 -9.65 -0.13
CA ILE A 152 14.46 -11.08 0.18
C ILE A 152 14.74 -11.88 -1.10
N TYR A 153 14.13 -11.50 -2.21
CA TYR A 153 14.39 -12.12 -3.49
C TYR A 153 15.83 -11.86 -3.98
N ALA A 154 16.31 -10.62 -3.88
CA ALA A 154 17.69 -10.27 -4.25
C ALA A 154 18.74 -10.98 -3.37
N SER A 155 18.49 -11.20 -2.09
CA SER A 155 19.41 -11.89 -1.18
C SER A 155 19.47 -13.39 -1.46
N GLN A 156 18.35 -14.03 -1.82
CA GLN A 156 18.34 -15.42 -2.30
C GLN A 156 19.19 -15.58 -3.57
N LYS A 157 19.18 -14.60 -4.48
CA LYS A 157 20.03 -14.56 -5.67
C LYS A 157 21.52 -14.42 -5.35
N GLN A 158 21.89 -13.70 -4.28
CA GLN A 158 23.30 -13.58 -3.85
C GLN A 158 23.86 -14.91 -3.34
N VAL A 159 23.05 -15.68 -2.59
CA VAL A 159 23.43 -17.03 -2.13
C VAL A 159 23.69 -17.96 -3.32
N ILE A 160 22.93 -17.80 -4.41
CA ILE A 160 23.06 -18.65 -5.61
C ILE A 160 24.22 -18.21 -6.52
N ASN A 161 24.48 -16.91 -6.68
CA ASN A 161 25.42 -16.39 -7.70
C ASN A 161 26.72 -15.75 -7.17
N GLY A 162 26.93 -15.67 -5.85
CA GLY A 162 28.21 -15.26 -5.27
C GLY A 162 28.72 -13.86 -5.66
N LYS A 163 27.86 -12.96 -6.14
CA LYS A 163 28.23 -11.59 -6.54
C LYS A 163 27.69 -10.55 -5.55
N LYS A 164 28.57 -9.66 -5.10
CA LYS A 164 28.26 -8.55 -4.19
C LYS A 164 27.74 -7.33 -4.95
N LYS A 165 26.72 -6.69 -4.39
CA LYS A 165 26.10 -5.40 -4.73
C LYS A 165 25.40 -5.33 -6.09
N ILE A 166 24.10 -5.62 -6.08
CA ILE A 166 23.20 -5.22 -7.16
C ILE A 166 22.76 -3.79 -6.85
N ALA A 167 23.25 -2.81 -7.62
CA ALA A 167 22.59 -1.52 -7.68
C ALA A 167 21.18 -1.76 -8.24
N PHE A 168 20.17 -1.11 -7.66
CA PHE A 168 18.73 -1.30 -7.92
C PHE A 168 18.27 -1.01 -9.37
N THR A 169 19.20 -0.93 -10.32
CA THR A 169 19.03 -0.43 -11.70
C THR A 169 18.67 -1.52 -12.73
N GLU A 170 18.60 -2.80 -12.34
CA GLU A 170 18.22 -3.91 -13.24
C GLU A 170 17.04 -4.70 -12.66
N GLY A 171 15.89 -4.03 -12.48
CA GLY A 171 14.73 -4.55 -11.74
C GLY A 171 13.79 -5.44 -12.54
N VAL A 172 14.24 -6.63 -12.95
CA VAL A 172 13.37 -7.67 -13.52
C VAL A 172 13.64 -9.00 -12.80
N PHE A 173 12.57 -9.67 -12.36
CA PHE A 173 12.59 -10.99 -11.72
C PHE A 173 12.92 -12.10 -12.75
N ASP A 174 13.39 -13.26 -12.30
CA ASP A 174 13.80 -14.37 -13.18
C ASP A 174 12.65 -14.92 -14.04
N ASN A 175 11.41 -14.71 -13.61
CA ASN A 175 10.21 -15.02 -14.37
C ASN A 175 9.79 -13.88 -15.33
N GLY A 176 10.64 -12.88 -15.54
CA GLY A 176 10.36 -11.73 -16.40
C GLY A 176 9.43 -10.68 -15.80
N GLN A 177 8.94 -10.85 -14.57
CA GLN A 177 8.16 -9.80 -13.91
C GLN A 177 9.03 -8.56 -13.67
N SER A 178 8.46 -7.37 -13.77
CA SER A 178 9.03 -6.12 -13.26
C SER A 178 8.34 -5.71 -11.96
N PRO A 179 8.90 -4.74 -11.20
CA PRO A 179 8.22 -4.16 -10.05
C PRO A 179 6.79 -3.68 -10.33
N LEU A 180 6.51 -3.20 -11.55
CA LEU A 180 5.17 -2.81 -11.96
C LEU A 180 4.18 -3.99 -11.97
N HIS A 181 4.62 -5.22 -12.27
CA HIS A 181 3.75 -6.40 -12.24
C HIS A 181 3.24 -6.65 -10.82
N LEU A 182 4.15 -6.69 -9.87
CA LEU A 182 3.82 -6.95 -8.47
C LEU A 182 3.02 -5.80 -7.85
N ALA A 183 3.36 -4.55 -8.18
CA ALA A 183 2.57 -3.41 -7.74
C ALA A 183 1.13 -3.46 -8.28
N ALA A 184 0.95 -3.81 -9.56
CA ALA A 184 -0.38 -3.98 -10.13
C ALA A 184 -1.17 -5.12 -9.48
N GLU A 185 -0.49 -6.21 -9.09
CA GLU A 185 -1.08 -7.39 -8.47
C GLU A 185 -1.48 -7.15 -7.00
N ILE A 186 -0.53 -6.66 -6.19
CA ILE A 186 -0.58 -6.76 -4.72
C ILE A 186 -0.86 -5.41 -4.04
N ALA A 187 -0.53 -4.26 -4.66
CA ALA A 187 -0.76 -2.98 -4.00
C ALA A 187 -2.27 -2.69 -3.90
N ASP A 188 -2.76 -2.25 -2.74
CA ASP A 188 -4.18 -1.91 -2.59
C ASP A 188 -4.52 -0.58 -3.27
N ASN A 189 -3.52 0.28 -3.55
CA ASN A 189 -3.74 1.58 -4.19
C ASN A 189 -2.73 1.85 -5.32
N VAL A 190 -3.01 2.91 -6.08
CA VAL A 190 -2.20 3.33 -7.23
C VAL A 190 -0.88 4.01 -6.85
N ALA A 191 -0.73 4.49 -5.62
CA ALA A 191 0.44 5.27 -5.21
C ALA A 191 1.76 4.49 -5.33
N VAL A 192 1.71 3.16 -5.18
CA VAL A 192 2.87 2.29 -5.44
C VAL A 192 3.28 2.30 -6.91
N LEU A 193 2.31 2.24 -7.82
CA LEU A 193 2.57 2.30 -9.27
C LEU A 193 3.11 3.69 -9.66
N GLU A 194 2.53 4.76 -9.13
CA GLU A 194 3.00 6.14 -9.33
C GLU A 194 4.45 6.30 -8.91
N TYR A 195 4.78 5.83 -7.70
CA TYR A 195 6.14 5.90 -7.20
C TYR A 195 7.11 5.15 -8.12
N LEU A 196 6.81 3.90 -8.51
CA LEU A 196 7.69 3.12 -9.38
C LEU A 196 7.88 3.78 -10.75
N CYS A 197 6.83 4.30 -11.37
CA CYS A 197 6.97 5.05 -12.62
C CYS A 197 7.91 6.26 -12.46
N ASN A 198 7.81 7.01 -11.35
CA ASN A 198 8.69 8.14 -11.07
C ASN A 198 10.14 7.72 -10.78
N GLN A 199 10.38 6.48 -10.36
CA GLN A 199 11.72 5.91 -10.15
C GLN A 199 12.33 5.31 -11.44
N GLY A 200 11.71 5.51 -12.60
CA GLY A 200 12.25 5.06 -13.89
C GLY A 200 11.73 3.70 -14.36
N PHE A 201 10.79 3.07 -13.65
CA PHE A 201 10.19 1.80 -14.09
C PHE A 201 9.14 1.97 -15.20
N LEU A 202 8.94 3.18 -15.74
CA LEU A 202 7.96 3.43 -16.80
C LEU A 202 8.27 2.64 -18.08
N ASP A 203 9.55 2.39 -18.39
CA ASP A 203 9.95 1.56 -19.54
C ASP A 203 9.47 0.10 -19.42
N ASP A 204 9.08 -0.31 -18.20
CA ASP A 204 8.62 -1.65 -17.90
C ASP A 204 7.10 -1.82 -17.97
N LEU A 205 6.38 -0.79 -18.42
CA LEU A 205 4.92 -0.73 -18.44
C LEU A 205 4.27 -1.85 -19.27
N ASP A 206 4.93 -2.26 -20.36
CA ASP A 206 4.46 -3.27 -21.30
C ASP A 206 5.23 -4.60 -21.23
N ARG A 207 6.15 -4.74 -20.27
CA ARG A 207 6.98 -5.95 -20.21
C ARG A 207 6.12 -7.17 -19.96
N GLN A 208 6.46 -8.23 -20.67
CA GLN A 208 5.82 -9.52 -20.55
C GLN A 208 6.65 -10.43 -19.65
N GLU A 209 6.02 -10.98 -18.61
CA GLU A 209 6.61 -12.05 -17.82
C GLU A 209 6.51 -13.42 -18.55
N VAL A 210 6.94 -14.51 -17.92
CA VAL A 210 7.01 -15.86 -18.52
C VAL A 210 5.69 -16.40 -19.08
N TRP A 211 4.54 -15.91 -18.62
CA TRP A 211 3.22 -16.22 -19.17
C TRP A 211 2.72 -15.18 -20.18
N GLY A 212 3.54 -14.21 -20.57
CA GLY A 212 3.16 -13.16 -21.51
C GLY A 212 2.33 -12.04 -20.88
N TRP A 213 2.10 -12.06 -19.57
CA TRP A 213 1.29 -11.05 -18.89
C TRP A 213 2.09 -9.78 -18.69
N THR A 214 1.39 -8.66 -18.77
CA THR A 214 1.91 -7.33 -18.49
C THR A 214 1.40 -6.82 -17.15
N PRO A 215 1.95 -5.73 -16.58
CA PRO A 215 1.35 -5.06 -15.42
C PRO A 215 -0.15 -4.80 -15.58
N LEU A 216 -0.63 -4.51 -16.79
CA LEU A 216 -2.07 -4.31 -17.06
C LEU A 216 -2.91 -5.58 -16.85
N HIS A 217 -2.42 -6.76 -17.26
CA HIS A 217 -3.10 -8.04 -16.99
C HIS A 217 -3.24 -8.28 -15.47
N TYR A 218 -2.19 -7.96 -14.72
CA TYR A 218 -2.19 -8.08 -13.26
C TYR A 218 -3.13 -7.07 -12.58
N GLY A 219 -3.18 -5.83 -13.07
CA GLY A 219 -4.12 -4.83 -12.57
C GLY A 219 -5.58 -5.26 -12.76
N ILE A 220 -5.90 -5.85 -13.91
CA ILE A 220 -7.24 -6.40 -14.21
C ILE A 220 -7.55 -7.58 -13.30
N MET A 221 -6.63 -8.54 -13.20
CA MET A 221 -6.81 -9.71 -12.35
C MET A 221 -7.00 -9.32 -10.89
N SER A 222 -6.19 -8.39 -10.40
CA SER A 222 -6.29 -7.85 -9.05
C SER A 222 -7.66 -7.19 -8.83
N ALA A 223 -8.09 -6.32 -9.74
CA ALA A 223 -9.40 -5.69 -9.64
C ALA A 223 -10.56 -6.70 -9.58
N PHE A 224 -10.46 -7.78 -10.37
CA PHE A 224 -11.44 -8.86 -10.35
C PHE A 224 -11.42 -9.66 -9.04
N LEU A 225 -10.25 -10.16 -8.61
CA LEU A 225 -10.12 -11.01 -7.42
C LEU A 225 -10.53 -10.29 -6.13
N TRP A 226 -10.18 -9.01 -6.03
CA TRP A 226 -10.48 -8.18 -4.86
C TRP A 226 -11.80 -7.43 -4.97
N LYS A 227 -12.54 -7.59 -6.08
CA LYS A 227 -13.79 -6.87 -6.39
C LYS A 227 -13.64 -5.36 -6.23
N ASP A 228 -12.50 -4.81 -6.66
CA ASP A 228 -12.21 -3.39 -6.57
C ASP A 228 -13.17 -2.59 -7.46
N PRO A 229 -14.06 -1.76 -6.87
CA PRO A 229 -15.00 -1.00 -7.66
C PRO A 229 -14.34 0.14 -8.43
N SER A 230 -13.15 0.59 -8.01
CA SER A 230 -12.49 1.80 -8.52
C SER A 230 -11.70 1.54 -9.81
N ILE A 231 -11.15 0.33 -9.96
CA ILE A 231 -10.21 -0.06 -11.03
C ILE A 231 -9.06 0.94 -11.22
N GLU A 232 -8.67 1.66 -10.15
CA GLU A 232 -7.73 2.79 -10.22
C GLU A 232 -6.38 2.39 -10.81
N LYS A 233 -5.87 1.20 -10.46
CA LYS A 233 -4.62 0.66 -11.00
C LYS A 233 -4.70 0.46 -12.52
N VAL A 234 -5.84 -0.01 -13.02
CA VAL A 234 -6.09 -0.21 -14.45
C VAL A 234 -6.15 1.15 -15.16
N ARG A 235 -6.93 2.09 -14.62
CA ARG A 235 -7.01 3.48 -15.14
C ARG A 235 -5.62 4.10 -15.23
N PHE A 236 -4.82 3.98 -14.17
CA PHE A 236 -3.48 4.55 -14.12
C PHE A 236 -2.57 3.97 -15.19
N LEU A 237 -2.49 2.64 -15.29
CA LEU A 237 -1.67 1.98 -16.32
C LEU A 237 -2.09 2.40 -17.73
N LEU A 238 -3.39 2.47 -18.01
CA LEU A 238 -3.90 2.96 -19.30
C LEU A 238 -3.50 4.43 -19.55
N SER A 239 -3.64 5.31 -18.56
CA SER A 239 -3.24 6.73 -18.67
C SER A 239 -1.74 6.94 -18.89
N LYS A 240 -0.91 5.95 -18.52
CA LYS A 240 0.53 5.93 -18.79
C LYS A 240 0.89 5.30 -20.14
N GLY A 241 -0.10 4.84 -20.90
CA GLY A 241 0.06 4.31 -22.25
C GLY A 241 0.26 2.80 -22.31
N ALA A 242 -0.19 2.03 -21.30
CA ALA A 242 -0.07 0.58 -21.31
C ALA A 242 -0.81 -0.03 -22.53
N LYS A 243 -0.12 -0.89 -23.27
CA LYS A 243 -0.67 -1.54 -24.46
C LYS A 243 -1.71 -2.58 -24.09
N ILE A 244 -2.86 -2.47 -24.74
CA ILE A 244 -4.02 -3.34 -24.53
C ILE A 244 -4.09 -4.53 -25.49
N ASN A 245 -3.23 -4.57 -26.51
CA ASN A 245 -3.22 -5.62 -27.54
C ASN A 245 -2.17 -6.71 -27.27
N ILE A 246 -1.42 -6.59 -26.18
CA ILE A 246 -0.43 -7.59 -25.79
C ILE A 246 -1.16 -8.83 -25.30
N LYS A 247 -0.87 -9.99 -25.91
CA LYS A 247 -1.52 -11.26 -25.57
C LYS A 247 -0.76 -11.98 -24.45
N GLY A 248 -1.43 -12.22 -23.33
CA GLY A 248 -1.01 -13.14 -22.28
C GLY A 248 -1.46 -14.57 -22.57
N ARG A 249 -0.80 -15.55 -21.95
CA ARG A 249 -1.17 -16.97 -21.98
C ARG A 249 -1.89 -17.37 -20.70
N ARG A 250 -2.62 -18.48 -20.74
CA ARG A 250 -3.24 -19.04 -19.53
C ARG A 250 -2.16 -19.47 -18.54
N ARG A 251 -2.41 -19.22 -17.26
CA ARG A 251 -1.59 -19.70 -16.15
C ARG A 251 -2.23 -20.94 -15.56
N GLU A 252 -1.49 -22.03 -15.46
CA GLU A 252 -1.98 -23.29 -14.88
C GLU A 252 -2.50 -23.09 -13.45
N ASN A 253 -1.84 -22.23 -12.67
CA ASN A 253 -2.20 -21.94 -11.28
C ASN A 253 -3.45 -21.06 -11.10
N PHE A 254 -3.97 -20.43 -12.16
CA PHE A 254 -5.22 -19.65 -12.11
C PHE A 254 -6.47 -20.50 -12.44
N GLY A 255 -6.30 -21.80 -12.69
CA GLY A 255 -7.37 -22.81 -12.76
C GLY A 255 -8.53 -22.50 -13.72
N LEU A 256 -9.74 -22.91 -13.34
CA LEU A 256 -11.01 -22.70 -14.06
C LEU A 256 -11.26 -21.23 -14.46
N LEU A 257 -10.65 -20.28 -13.74
CA LEU A 257 -10.87 -18.84 -13.94
C LEU A 257 -10.45 -18.39 -15.34
N LEU A 258 -9.39 -19.00 -15.89
CA LEU A 258 -8.86 -18.67 -17.21
C LEU A 258 -9.18 -19.72 -18.28
N GLU A 259 -9.94 -20.77 -17.96
CA GLU A 259 -10.37 -21.76 -18.96
C GLU A 259 -11.29 -21.16 -20.01
N ARG A 260 -12.05 -20.13 -19.63
CA ARG A 260 -12.87 -19.32 -20.53
C ARG A 260 -12.04 -18.49 -21.52
N MET A 261 -10.73 -18.36 -21.31
CA MET A 261 -9.85 -17.58 -22.19
C MET A 261 -9.41 -18.39 -23.42
N PRO A 262 -9.23 -17.75 -24.58
CA PRO A 262 -8.66 -18.38 -25.77
C PRO A 262 -7.31 -19.08 -25.51
N ALA A 263 -7.10 -20.24 -26.15
CA ALA A 263 -5.85 -20.99 -26.03
C ALA A 263 -4.68 -20.28 -26.75
N GLY A 264 -4.98 -19.53 -27.82
CA GLY A 264 -4.01 -18.74 -28.61
C GLY A 264 -3.53 -17.45 -27.94
N GLY A 265 -3.76 -17.31 -26.63
CA GLY A 265 -3.50 -16.09 -25.86
C GLY A 265 -4.68 -15.12 -25.90
N PHE A 266 -4.69 -14.19 -24.94
CA PHE A 266 -5.78 -13.25 -24.73
C PHE A 266 -5.26 -11.87 -24.40
N THR A 267 -5.95 -10.84 -24.87
CA THR A 267 -5.64 -9.44 -24.55
C THR A 267 -6.24 -9.04 -23.19
N PRO A 268 -5.74 -7.96 -22.55
CA PRO A 268 -6.39 -7.31 -21.42
C PRO A 268 -7.90 -7.09 -21.60
N GLY A 269 -8.34 -6.65 -22.79
CA GLY A 269 -9.77 -6.44 -23.07
C GLY A 269 -10.56 -7.76 -23.10
N GLN A 270 -10.03 -8.79 -23.75
CA GLN A 270 -10.61 -10.14 -23.74
C GLN A 270 -10.66 -10.73 -22.33
N MET A 271 -9.64 -10.46 -21.52
CA MET A 271 -9.56 -10.87 -20.12
C MET A 271 -10.69 -10.25 -19.29
N CYS A 272 -10.86 -8.93 -19.35
CA CYS A 272 -11.96 -8.24 -18.68
C CYS A 272 -13.31 -8.84 -19.07
N ARG A 273 -13.56 -9.01 -20.38
CA ARG A 273 -14.84 -9.50 -20.91
C ARG A 273 -15.17 -10.92 -20.42
N ALA A 274 -14.17 -11.78 -20.29
CA ALA A 274 -14.38 -13.16 -19.85
C ALA A 274 -14.49 -13.31 -18.33
N LEU A 275 -13.86 -12.41 -17.56
CA LEU A 275 -13.90 -12.41 -16.08
C LEU A 275 -15.20 -11.81 -15.55
N ASP A 276 -15.55 -10.58 -15.95
CA ASP A 276 -16.71 -9.86 -15.43
C ASP A 276 -17.17 -8.74 -16.38
N LEU A 277 -18.46 -8.72 -16.74
CA LEU A 277 -19.00 -7.70 -17.65
C LEU A 277 -18.91 -6.28 -17.09
N SER A 278 -19.11 -6.10 -15.78
CA SER A 278 -19.05 -4.76 -15.17
C SER A 278 -17.62 -4.21 -15.16
N LEU A 279 -16.63 -5.07 -14.97
CA LEU A 279 -15.21 -4.74 -15.10
C LEU A 279 -14.87 -4.36 -16.55
N TYR A 280 -15.39 -5.11 -17.53
CA TYR A 280 -15.23 -4.79 -18.95
C TYR A 280 -15.81 -3.42 -19.32
N GLU A 281 -17.03 -3.11 -18.89
CA GLU A 281 -17.66 -1.81 -19.15
C GLU A 281 -16.89 -0.63 -18.52
N LYS A 282 -16.28 -0.84 -17.36
CA LYS A 282 -15.41 0.17 -16.74
C LYS A 282 -14.10 0.31 -17.52
N PHE A 283 -13.45 -0.80 -17.83
CA PHE A 283 -12.22 -0.83 -18.64
C PHE A 283 -12.42 -0.11 -19.99
N GLU A 284 -13.51 -0.41 -20.70
CA GLU A 284 -13.82 0.22 -21.98
C GLU A 284 -14.06 1.73 -21.85
N ARG A 285 -14.75 2.17 -20.79
CA ARG A 285 -14.94 3.60 -20.50
C ARG A 285 -13.62 4.31 -20.28
N GLU A 286 -12.74 3.76 -19.45
CA GLU A 286 -11.41 4.33 -19.20
C GLU A 286 -10.57 4.37 -20.48
N PHE A 287 -10.62 3.32 -21.28
CA PHE A 287 -9.92 3.26 -22.55
C PHE A 287 -10.39 4.31 -23.56
N LYS A 288 -11.72 4.51 -23.68
CA LYS A 288 -12.31 5.57 -24.52
C LYS A 288 -11.89 6.97 -24.07
N ILE A 289 -11.81 7.20 -22.76
CA ILE A 289 -11.34 8.47 -22.19
C ILE A 289 -9.87 8.74 -22.55
N VAL A 290 -9.05 7.69 -22.59
CA VAL A 290 -7.63 7.77 -22.97
C VAL A 290 -7.43 7.91 -24.49
N GLY A 291 -8.50 7.83 -25.30
CA GLY A 291 -8.50 8.26 -26.71
C GLY A 291 -8.20 7.18 -27.74
N ALA A 292 -8.38 5.89 -27.43
CA ALA A 292 -8.23 4.81 -28.39
C ALA A 292 -9.54 3.99 -28.54
N SER A 293 -9.86 3.56 -29.77
CA SER A 293 -11.03 2.72 -30.09
C SER A 293 -10.63 1.24 -30.06
N LEU A 294 -11.48 0.37 -29.48
CA LEU A 294 -11.31 -1.09 -29.45
C LEU A 294 -11.84 -1.79 -30.71
N GLU A 295 -12.46 -1.06 -31.64
CA GLU A 295 -13.35 -1.66 -32.65
C GLU A 295 -12.65 -2.35 -33.84
N ASP A 296 -11.32 -2.44 -33.88
CA ASP A 296 -10.58 -3.12 -34.97
C ASP A 296 -10.10 -4.55 -34.64
N GLU A 297 -10.87 -5.33 -33.87
CA GLU A 297 -10.51 -6.73 -33.52
C GLU A 297 -11.55 -7.79 -33.93
N SER A 298 -12.11 -7.71 -35.15
CA SER A 298 -12.90 -8.82 -35.71
C SER A 298 -12.70 -9.18 -37.18
N LEU A 299 -11.58 -8.80 -37.81
CA LEU A 299 -11.20 -9.30 -39.14
C LEU A 299 -9.67 -9.35 -39.29
N GLU A 300 -9.05 -10.45 -38.86
CA GLU A 300 -7.91 -11.13 -39.51
C GLU A 300 -7.50 -12.40 -38.75
#